data_AF-A0A1F5NV95-F1
#
_entry.id   AF-A0A1F5NV95-F1
#
_cell.length_a   1.000
_cell.length_b   1.000
_cell.length_c   1.000
_cell.angle_alpha   90.00
_cell.angle_beta   90.00
_cell.angle_gamma   90.00
#
_symmetry.space_group_name_H-M   'P 1'
#
loop_
_entity.id
_entity.type
_entity.pdbx_description
1 polymer ?
#
loop_
_entity_poly.entity_id
_entity_poly.type
_entity_poly.pdbx_seq_one_letter_code
_entity_poly.pdbx_strand_id
1 'polypeptide(L)'
;MSGLLWFFGSVSATIILITLGQWWSHRLRSEKAAVAVWSFTAATIMAAWLSPLYYEFPNYGQSHVVSFEDGAAVEHPFGAFCWEFGDRCINVPNRVLINAGVTSLTSNPKVRRIGYVVKAEIVWPERFYAAESRRKTAAWTSGGHEESRHEYTMQEDYRPSNSGSAEVAKVVLNELFKFNSAHSTELAEFDNPLDVRQNNRFGQMLLRAIAPPLAQEGLRVTFERFTIE
;
A
#
# COMPACT_ATOMS: atom_id res chain seq x y z
N MET A 1 5.49 0.94 23.02
CA MET A 1 6.02 2.09 23.83
C MET A 1 5.52 3.46 23.35
N SER A 2 4.84 3.58 22.21
CA SER A 2 4.34 4.86 21.66
C SER A 2 3.09 5.42 22.35
N GLY A 3 2.19 4.57 22.87
CA GLY A 3 0.94 5.02 23.51
C GLY A 3 1.11 5.81 24.82
N LEU A 4 2.11 5.47 25.63
CA LEU A 4 2.39 6.16 26.91
C LEU A 4 2.93 7.58 26.70
N LEU A 5 3.84 7.76 25.74
CA LEU A 5 4.36 9.09 25.38
C LEU A 5 3.27 9.99 24.78
N TRP A 6 2.33 9.41 24.03
CA TRP A 6 1.20 10.14 23.47
C TRP A 6 0.20 10.55 24.54
N PHE A 7 -0.09 9.67 25.51
CA PHE A 7 -0.94 9.97 26.66
C PHE A 7 -0.37 11.10 27.53
N PHE A 8 0.94 11.10 27.80
CA PHE A 8 1.57 12.21 28.51
C PHE A 8 1.60 13.51 27.69
N GLY A 9 1.76 13.43 26.36
CA GLY A 9 1.70 14.57 25.46
C GLY A 9 0.30 15.22 25.40
N SER A 10 -0.76 14.41 25.27
CA SER A 10 -2.14 14.89 25.22
C SER A 10 -2.62 15.45 26.56
N VAL A 11 -2.23 14.84 27.68
CA VAL A 11 -2.50 15.38 29.03
C VAL A 11 -1.80 16.72 29.24
N SER A 12 -0.52 16.84 28.84
CA SER A 12 0.23 18.09 28.96
C SER A 12 -0.36 19.21 28.09
N ALA A 13 -0.73 18.91 26.84
CA ALA A 13 -1.39 19.84 25.95
C ALA A 13 -2.78 20.28 26.47
N THR A 14 -3.54 19.35 27.06
CA THR A 14 -4.84 19.64 27.69
C THR A 14 -4.67 20.58 28.88
N ILE A 15 -3.68 20.35 29.74
CA ILE A 15 -3.38 21.22 30.89
C ILE A 15 -2.95 22.62 30.42
N ILE A 16 -2.12 22.71 29.38
CA ILE A 16 -1.69 24.00 28.79
C ILE A 16 -2.89 24.76 28.21
N LEU A 17 -3.79 24.08 27.49
CA LEU A 17 -4.99 24.69 26.91
C LEU A 17 -5.99 25.16 27.97
N ILE A 18 -6.18 24.38 29.05
CA ILE A 18 -7.03 24.76 30.20
C ILE A 18 -6.45 25.99 30.91
N THR A 19 -5.15 26.00 31.19
CA THR A 19 -4.49 27.12 31.87
C THR A 19 -4.49 28.40 31.03
N LEU A 20 -4.28 28.29 29.71
CA LEU A 20 -4.42 29.41 28.79
C LEU A 20 -5.87 29.92 28.72
N GLY A 21 -6.85 29.02 28.67
CA GLY A 21 -8.28 29.38 28.69
C GLY A 21 -8.68 30.12 29.97
N GLN A 22 -8.24 29.62 31.13
CA GLN A 22 -8.43 30.27 32.42
C GLN A 22 -7.79 31.66 32.47
N TRP A 23 -6.54 31.78 32.04
CA TRP A 23 -5.81 33.05 32.02
C TRP A 23 -6.47 34.10 31.11
N TRP A 24 -6.92 33.70 29.91
CA TRP A 24 -7.63 34.60 29.00
C TRP A 24 -9.00 35.00 29.54
N SER A 25 -9.76 34.07 30.12
CA SER A 25 -11.09 34.37 30.67
C SER A 25 -11.04 35.40 31.81
N HIS A 26 -10.00 35.36 32.66
CA HIS A 26 -9.79 36.35 33.72
C HIS A 26 -9.43 37.76 33.21
N ARG A 27 -8.86 37.88 32.01
CA ARG A 27 -8.53 39.19 31.39
C ARG A 27 -9.68 39.79 30.60
N LEU A 28 -10.70 39.00 30.26
CA LEU A 28 -11.83 39.44 29.47
C LEU A 28 -12.91 40.03 30.39
N ARG A 29 -13.20 41.33 30.23
CA ARG A 29 -14.26 42.03 30.99
C ARG A 29 -15.69 41.66 30.55
N SER A 30 -15.83 40.91 29.46
CA SER A 30 -17.11 40.53 28.86
C SER A 30 -17.36 39.04 29.02
N GLU A 31 -18.47 38.68 29.65
CA GLU A 31 -18.89 37.29 29.85
C GLU A 31 -18.98 36.51 28.53
N LYS A 32 -19.41 37.16 27.43
CA LYS A 32 -19.51 36.53 26.11
C LYS A 32 -18.15 36.10 25.55
N ALA A 33 -17.11 36.88 25.82
CA ALA A 33 -15.76 36.57 25.35
C ALA A 33 -15.13 35.42 26.17
N ALA A 34 -15.40 35.36 27.48
CA ALA A 34 -14.98 34.25 28.32
C ALA A 34 -15.63 32.93 27.88
N VAL A 35 -16.93 32.93 27.57
CA VAL A 35 -17.64 31.75 27.04
C VAL A 35 -17.04 31.29 25.70
N ALA A 36 -16.71 32.20 24.79
CA ALA A 36 -16.13 31.84 23.50
C ALA A 36 -14.75 31.17 23.63
N VAL A 37 -13.89 31.66 24.53
CA VAL A 37 -12.58 31.05 24.81
C VAL A 37 -12.74 29.64 25.38
N TRP A 38 -13.66 29.46 26.34
CA TRP A 38 -13.92 28.14 26.92
C TRP A 38 -14.48 27.15 25.89
N SER A 39 -15.41 27.57 25.04
CA SER A 39 -15.94 26.75 23.95
C SER A 39 -14.85 26.34 22.95
N PHE A 40 -13.95 27.26 22.59
CA PHE A 40 -12.83 26.96 21.70
C PHE A 40 -11.84 25.99 22.35
N THR A 41 -11.45 26.21 23.61
CA THR A 41 -10.59 25.30 24.37
C THR A 41 -11.20 23.91 24.48
N ALA A 42 -12.49 23.81 24.83
CA ALA A 42 -13.20 22.54 24.91
C ALA A 42 -13.26 21.82 23.56
N ALA A 43 -13.55 22.55 22.46
CA ALA A 43 -13.54 21.99 21.11
C ALA A 43 -12.14 21.48 20.70
N THR A 44 -11.08 22.21 21.06
CA THR A 44 -9.69 21.84 20.76
C THR A 44 -9.25 20.61 21.55
N ILE A 45 -9.63 20.53 22.84
CA ILE A 45 -9.37 19.36 23.68
C ILE A 45 -10.14 18.16 23.14
N MET A 46 -11.41 18.30 22.79
CA MET A 46 -12.18 17.22 22.15
C MET A 46 -11.54 16.77 20.83
N ALA A 47 -11.08 17.69 19.99
CA ALA A 47 -10.37 17.35 18.77
C ALA A 47 -9.06 16.59 19.05
N ALA A 48 -8.30 16.97 20.09
CA ALA A 48 -7.08 16.28 20.51
C ALA A 48 -7.34 14.92 21.19
N TRP A 49 -8.48 14.76 21.85
CA TRP A 49 -8.91 13.51 22.48
C TRP A 49 -9.54 12.53 21.49
N LEU A 50 -10.15 13.05 20.41
CA LEU A 50 -10.72 12.26 19.32
C LEU A 50 -9.70 12.01 18.19
N SER A 51 -8.58 12.76 18.12
CA SER A 51 -7.53 12.52 17.12
C SER A 51 -6.78 11.18 17.21
N PRO A 52 -6.67 10.45 18.34
CA PRO A 52 -6.12 9.10 18.33
C PRO A 52 -7.10 8.06 17.78
N LEU A 53 -8.36 8.42 17.51
CA LEU A 53 -9.32 7.59 16.77
C LEU A 53 -8.98 7.66 15.27
N TYR A 54 -7.81 7.13 14.91
CA TYR A 54 -7.42 6.99 13.51
C TYR A 54 -8.34 5.98 12.83
N TYR A 55 -9.19 6.47 11.94
CA TYR A 55 -10.06 5.66 11.08
C TYR A 55 -9.38 5.51 9.72
N GLU A 56 -9.03 4.27 9.36
CA GLU A 56 -8.54 3.96 8.03
C GLU A 56 -9.73 3.77 7.10
N PHE A 57 -9.78 4.59 6.05
CA PHE A 57 -10.79 4.45 5.01
C PHE A 57 -10.28 3.53 3.89
N PRO A 58 -11.10 2.58 3.42
CA PRO A 58 -10.80 1.90 2.17
C PRO A 58 -10.86 2.92 1.05
N ASN A 59 -9.91 2.87 0.13
CA ASN A 59 -10.04 3.59 -1.11
C ASN A 59 -11.05 2.81 -1.98
N TYR A 60 -12.27 3.33 -2.12
CA TYR A 60 -13.38 2.56 -2.71
C TYR A 60 -13.03 2.02 -4.10
N GLY A 61 -13.09 0.69 -4.26
CA GLY A 61 -12.72 -0.02 -5.50
C GLY A 61 -11.22 -0.20 -5.73
N GLN A 62 -10.38 0.33 -4.85
CA GLN A 62 -8.92 0.40 -4.99
C GLN A 62 -8.18 -0.33 -3.87
N SER A 63 -8.71 -0.33 -2.66
CA SER A 63 -8.17 -1.06 -1.52
C SER A 63 -9.28 -1.45 -0.54
N HIS A 64 -8.95 -2.31 0.42
CA HIS A 64 -9.82 -2.67 1.54
C HIS A 64 -9.02 -2.78 2.83
N VAL A 65 -9.65 -2.50 3.96
CA VAL A 65 -8.98 -2.53 5.26
C VAL A 65 -9.13 -3.93 5.87
N VAL A 66 -8.04 -4.46 6.42
CA VAL A 66 -7.98 -5.77 7.08
C VAL A 66 -7.36 -5.62 8.46
N SER A 67 -7.96 -6.23 9.48
CA SER A 67 -7.29 -6.46 10.77
C SER A 67 -6.84 -7.92 10.90
N PHE A 68 -5.75 -8.16 11.62
CA PHE A 68 -5.29 -9.51 11.96
C PHE A 68 -5.58 -9.86 13.42
N GLU A 69 -6.43 -10.86 13.63
CA GLU A 69 -6.84 -11.37 14.94
C GLU A 69 -6.55 -12.88 14.99
N ASP A 70 -5.73 -13.31 15.95
CA ASP A 70 -5.32 -14.72 16.10
C ASP A 70 -4.80 -15.40 14.82
N GLY A 71 -4.21 -14.61 13.91
CA GLY A 71 -3.67 -15.07 12.63
C GLY A 71 -4.68 -15.14 11.49
N ALA A 72 -5.96 -14.86 11.74
CA ALA A 72 -6.99 -14.70 10.72
C ALA A 72 -7.09 -13.24 10.25
N ALA A 73 -7.38 -13.04 8.97
CA ALA A 73 -7.72 -11.74 8.43
C ALA A 73 -9.22 -11.46 8.63
N VAL A 74 -9.55 -10.28 9.14
CA VAL A 74 -10.92 -9.76 9.26
C VAL A 74 -11.03 -8.55 8.35
N GLU A 75 -11.90 -8.63 7.35
CA GLU A 75 -12.12 -7.55 6.38
C GLU A 75 -13.10 -6.49 6.93
N HIS A 76 -12.76 -5.23 6.70
CA HIS A 76 -13.54 -4.07 7.11
C HIS A 76 -13.95 -3.25 5.87
N PRO A 77 -15.11 -3.57 5.25
CA PRO A 77 -15.49 -3.01 3.95
C PRO A 77 -15.77 -1.49 3.98
N PHE A 78 -16.04 -0.93 5.16
CA PHE A 78 -16.28 0.50 5.36
C PHE A 78 -15.10 1.21 6.02
N GLY A 79 -14.01 0.49 6.32
CA GLY A 79 -12.90 0.97 7.12
C GLY A 79 -12.99 0.55 8.57
N ALA A 80 -11.93 0.82 9.32
CA ALA A 80 -11.82 0.44 10.72
C ALA A 80 -10.98 1.45 11.50
N PHE A 81 -11.26 1.52 12.80
CA PHE A 81 -10.42 2.23 13.74
C PHE A 81 -9.16 1.43 14.03
N CYS A 82 -8.08 1.71 13.30
CA CYS A 82 -6.85 0.91 13.39
C CYS A 82 -6.10 1.06 14.73
N TRP A 83 -6.43 2.05 15.56
CA TRP A 83 -5.79 2.24 16.87
C TRP A 83 -6.03 1.05 17.83
N GLU A 84 -7.13 0.32 17.67
CA GLU A 84 -7.45 -0.89 18.46
C GLU A 84 -6.56 -2.09 18.08
N PHE A 85 -6.05 -2.08 16.84
CA PHE A 85 -5.32 -3.20 16.25
C PHE A 85 -3.81 -2.93 16.11
N GLY A 86 -3.39 -1.66 16.09
CA GLY A 86 -2.01 -1.24 15.88
C GLY A 86 -1.48 -1.73 14.54
N ASP A 87 -0.28 -2.34 14.55
CA ASP A 87 0.41 -2.89 13.36
C ASP A 87 -0.34 -4.07 12.69
N ARG A 88 -1.50 -4.45 13.22
CA ARG A 88 -2.37 -5.51 12.70
C ARG A 88 -3.47 -4.98 11.81
N CYS A 89 -3.64 -3.66 11.69
CA CYS A 89 -4.56 -3.04 10.75
C CYS A 89 -3.81 -2.63 9.48
N ILE A 90 -4.22 -3.12 8.32
CA ILE A 90 -3.52 -2.89 7.05
C ILE A 90 -4.53 -2.51 5.98
N ASN A 91 -4.18 -1.50 5.18
CA ASN A 91 -4.90 -1.16 3.97
C ASN A 91 -4.35 -2.00 2.80
N VAL A 92 -5.09 -3.04 2.40
CA VAL A 92 -4.68 -4.02 1.39
C VAL A 92 -5.04 -3.50 0.00
N PRO A 93 -4.08 -3.35 -0.93
CA PRO A 93 -4.39 -2.94 -2.29
C PRO A 93 -5.16 -4.05 -3.03
N ASN A 94 -6.22 -3.67 -3.73
CA ASN A 94 -7.02 -4.64 -4.50
C ASN A 94 -6.26 -5.15 -5.73
N ARG A 95 -5.41 -4.30 -6.32
CA ARG A 95 -4.61 -4.62 -7.50
C ARG A 95 -3.32 -3.80 -7.52
N VAL A 96 -2.26 -4.39 -8.04
CA VAL A 96 -0.98 -3.71 -8.31
C VAL A 96 -0.59 -4.02 -9.75
N LEU A 97 -0.28 -2.99 -10.54
CA LEU A 97 0.15 -3.12 -11.93
C LEU A 97 1.67 -3.02 -11.99
N ILE A 98 2.30 -3.98 -12.65
CA ILE A 98 3.75 -4.13 -12.66
C ILE A 98 4.20 -4.32 -14.10
N ASN A 99 5.04 -3.41 -14.55
CA ASN A 99 5.71 -3.47 -15.83
C ASN A 99 7.09 -4.09 -15.68
N ALA A 100 7.36 -5.05 -16.53
CA ALA A 100 8.71 -5.57 -16.70
C ALA A 100 9.04 -5.63 -18.18
N GLY A 101 10.32 -5.70 -18.48
CA GLY A 101 10.77 -5.88 -19.84
C GLY A 101 12.19 -6.39 -19.89
N VAL A 102 12.53 -7.00 -21.02
CA VAL A 102 13.86 -7.50 -21.29
C VAL A 102 14.32 -7.01 -22.65
N THR A 103 15.60 -6.67 -22.71
CA THR A 103 16.29 -6.39 -23.96
C THR A 103 16.99 -7.65 -24.40
N SER A 104 16.60 -8.22 -25.54
CA SER A 104 17.24 -9.44 -26.03
C SER A 104 18.68 -9.15 -26.48
N LEU A 105 19.63 -9.96 -26.02
CA LEU A 105 21.02 -9.90 -26.44
C LEU A 105 21.14 -10.49 -27.86
N THR A 106 20.92 -9.64 -28.87
CA THR A 106 21.11 -10.02 -30.28
C THR A 106 22.24 -9.20 -30.91
N SER A 107 22.93 -9.76 -31.91
CA SER A 107 24.00 -9.09 -32.66
C SER A 107 23.50 -8.06 -33.69
N ASN A 108 22.23 -7.65 -33.63
CA ASN A 108 21.57 -6.81 -34.63
C ASN A 108 21.22 -5.41 -34.07
N PRO A 109 21.59 -4.30 -34.74
CA PRO A 109 21.40 -2.93 -34.25
C PRO A 109 19.94 -2.45 -34.07
N LYS A 110 18.92 -3.26 -34.41
CA LYS A 110 17.50 -3.00 -34.09
C LYS A 110 17.09 -3.70 -32.79
N VAL A 111 17.79 -3.43 -31.72
CA VAL A 111 17.58 -4.08 -30.42
C VAL A 111 16.15 -3.76 -29.93
N ARG A 112 15.25 -4.73 -30.07
CA ARG A 112 13.84 -4.65 -29.65
C ARG A 112 13.74 -4.99 -28.16
N ARG A 113 13.16 -4.09 -27.37
CA ARG A 113 12.81 -4.36 -25.98
C ARG A 113 11.41 -4.96 -25.95
N ILE A 114 11.27 -6.10 -25.28
CA ILE A 114 9.95 -6.68 -25.03
C ILE A 114 9.52 -6.21 -23.66
N GLY A 115 8.48 -5.38 -23.63
CA GLY A 115 7.80 -4.96 -22.41
C GLY A 115 6.57 -5.81 -22.16
N TYR A 116 6.12 -5.92 -20.92
CA TYR A 116 4.87 -6.60 -20.58
C TYR A 116 4.34 -6.14 -19.23
N VAL A 117 3.03 -6.30 -19.05
CA VAL A 117 2.31 -5.87 -17.85
C VAL A 117 1.68 -7.06 -17.15
N VAL A 118 1.97 -7.17 -15.85
CA VAL A 118 1.37 -8.14 -14.93
C VAL A 118 0.55 -7.38 -13.91
N LYS A 119 -0.65 -7.89 -13.63
CA LYS A 119 -1.49 -7.44 -12.54
C LYS A 119 -1.41 -8.46 -11.40
N ALA A 120 -1.17 -7.99 -10.18
CA ALA A 120 -1.11 -8.80 -8.98
C ALA A 120 -2.19 -8.38 -7.98
N GLU A 121 -2.76 -9.35 -7.28
CA GLU A 121 -3.81 -9.17 -6.27
C GLU A 121 -3.52 -10.05 -5.06
N ILE A 122 -3.67 -9.51 -3.85
CA ILE A 122 -3.60 -10.31 -2.62
C ILE A 122 -4.93 -11.03 -2.46
N VAL A 123 -4.92 -12.36 -2.55
CA VAL A 123 -6.14 -13.19 -2.41
C VAL A 123 -6.17 -13.90 -1.06
N TRP A 124 -5.00 -14.07 -0.42
CA TRP A 124 -4.87 -14.68 0.91
C TRP A 124 -4.01 -13.76 1.79
N PRO A 125 -4.60 -12.71 2.39
CA PRO A 125 -3.87 -11.75 3.22
C PRO A 125 -3.07 -12.41 4.35
N GLU A 126 -3.56 -13.50 4.93
CA GLU A 126 -2.89 -14.25 6.00
C GLU A 126 -1.58 -14.88 5.55
N ARG A 127 -1.52 -15.37 4.31
CA ARG A 127 -0.29 -15.93 3.75
C ARG A 127 0.69 -14.82 3.39
N PHE A 128 0.20 -13.78 2.72
CA PHE A 128 1.06 -12.70 2.24
C PHE A 128 1.66 -11.90 3.41
N TYR A 129 0.88 -11.64 4.45
CA TYR A 129 1.27 -10.91 5.64
C TYR A 129 1.65 -11.83 6.82
N ALA A 130 1.96 -13.10 6.57
CA ALA A 130 2.47 -14.01 7.60
C ALA A 130 3.78 -13.48 8.21
N ALA A 131 4.62 -12.86 7.38
CA ALA A 131 5.87 -12.22 7.81
C ALA A 131 5.59 -10.92 8.56
N GLU A 132 6.01 -10.86 9.83
CA GLU A 132 5.83 -9.68 10.69
C GLU A 132 6.43 -8.41 10.10
N SER A 133 7.55 -8.52 9.37
CA SER A 133 8.17 -7.38 8.68
C SER A 133 7.24 -6.75 7.64
N ARG A 134 6.51 -7.55 6.85
CA ARG A 134 5.57 -7.04 5.85
C ARG A 134 4.38 -6.34 6.52
N ARG A 135 3.90 -6.88 7.64
CA ARG A 135 2.83 -6.23 8.43
C ARG A 135 3.24 -4.85 8.91
N LYS A 136 4.43 -4.73 9.49
CA LYS A 136 4.95 -3.45 9.98
C LYS A 136 5.17 -2.43 8.86
N THR A 137 5.69 -2.86 7.71
CA THR A 137 5.84 -1.97 6.55
C THR A 137 4.48 -1.49 6.04
N ALA A 138 3.48 -2.36 6.00
CA ALA A 138 2.16 -2.05 5.46
C ALA A 138 1.22 -1.34 6.45
N ALA A 139 1.49 -1.42 7.76
CA ALA A 139 0.68 -0.80 8.80
C ALA A 139 1.05 0.66 9.12
N TRP A 140 1.98 1.28 8.38
CA TRP A 140 2.47 2.61 8.74
C TRP A 140 1.41 3.70 8.55
N THR A 141 0.95 4.17 9.71
CA THR A 141 0.14 5.33 10.03
C THR A 141 0.78 6.65 9.58
N SER A 142 0.34 7.22 8.46
CA SER A 142 0.22 8.68 8.24
C SER A 142 -0.17 9.02 6.80
N GLY A 143 -1.46 9.20 6.54
CA GLY A 143 -1.96 10.28 5.67
C GLY A 143 -1.58 10.28 4.19
N GLY A 144 -1.13 9.17 3.61
CA GLY A 144 -0.96 9.04 2.17
C GLY A 144 -2.15 8.31 1.56
N HIS A 145 -3.05 9.01 0.88
CA HIS A 145 -3.91 8.36 -0.12
C HIS A 145 -2.98 7.77 -1.18
N GLU A 146 -2.62 6.49 -1.06
CA GLU A 146 -1.92 5.81 -2.14
C GLU A 146 -2.94 5.45 -3.22
N GLU A 147 -2.74 6.02 -4.40
CA GLU A 147 -3.36 5.54 -5.63
C GLU A 147 -2.90 4.10 -5.87
N SER A 148 -3.79 3.14 -5.70
CA SER A 148 -3.54 1.70 -5.95
C SER A 148 -3.24 1.34 -7.44
N ARG A 149 -2.86 2.34 -8.24
CA ARG A 149 -2.30 2.19 -9.59
C ARG A 149 -0.90 2.80 -9.65
N HIS A 150 -0.02 2.36 -8.76
CA HIS A 150 1.40 2.58 -9.00
C HIS A 150 1.84 1.58 -10.06
N GLU A 151 2.33 2.11 -11.18
CA GLU A 151 2.93 1.35 -12.26
C GLU A 151 4.40 1.16 -11.90
N TYR A 152 4.78 -0.06 -11.53
CA TYR A 152 6.17 -0.35 -11.14
C TYR A 152 6.95 -0.84 -12.35
N THR A 153 8.02 -0.15 -12.72
CA THR A 153 8.91 -0.60 -13.80
C THR A 153 10.22 -1.14 -13.25
N MET A 154 10.65 -2.31 -13.73
CA MET A 154 11.92 -2.94 -13.33
C MET A 154 13.17 -2.09 -13.47
N GLN A 155 13.18 -1.12 -14.40
CA GLN A 155 14.40 -0.41 -14.79
C GLN A 155 14.61 0.92 -14.04
N GLU A 156 13.57 1.60 -13.54
CA GLU A 156 13.73 3.00 -13.09
C GLU A 156 12.96 3.41 -11.82
N ASP A 157 11.85 2.75 -11.46
CA ASP A 157 10.88 3.33 -10.50
C ASP A 157 10.67 2.57 -9.18
N TYR A 158 11.47 1.55 -8.85
CA TYR A 158 11.39 0.95 -7.51
C TYR A 158 12.01 1.89 -6.48
N ARG A 159 11.20 2.82 -5.98
CA ARG A 159 11.49 3.54 -4.73
C ARG A 159 10.94 2.69 -3.58
N PRO A 160 11.75 2.37 -2.55
CA PRO A 160 11.23 1.71 -1.37
C PRO A 160 10.24 2.66 -0.68
N SER A 161 8.94 2.49 -0.96
CA SER A 161 7.86 3.06 -0.16
C SER A 161 7.43 2.03 0.88
N ASN A 162 7.06 2.51 2.07
CA ASN A 162 6.53 1.66 3.12
C ASN A 162 5.04 1.43 2.87
N SER A 163 4.71 0.58 1.89
CA SER A 163 3.31 0.28 1.56
C SER A 163 3.07 -1.15 1.11
N GLY A 164 1.81 -1.60 1.24
CA GLY A 164 1.39 -2.92 0.76
C GLY A 164 1.61 -3.10 -0.74
N SER A 165 1.43 -2.03 -1.53
CA SER A 165 1.68 -2.05 -2.98
C SER A 165 3.16 -2.30 -3.31
N ALA A 166 4.07 -1.69 -2.55
CA ALA A 166 5.51 -1.87 -2.72
C ALA A 166 6.00 -3.26 -2.30
N GLU A 167 5.41 -3.83 -1.23
CA GLU A 167 5.69 -5.21 -0.83
C GLU A 167 5.21 -6.21 -1.90
N VAL A 168 4.03 -6.01 -2.49
CA VAL A 168 3.56 -6.82 -3.63
C VAL A 168 4.51 -6.67 -4.82
N ALA A 169 4.85 -5.43 -5.19
CA ALA A 169 5.76 -5.15 -6.30
C ALA A 169 7.10 -5.84 -6.12
N LYS A 170 7.69 -5.78 -4.93
CA LYS A 170 8.98 -6.42 -4.60
C LYS A 170 8.96 -7.92 -4.86
N VAL A 171 7.95 -8.63 -4.36
CA VAL A 171 7.84 -10.08 -4.50
C VAL A 171 7.61 -10.47 -5.97
N VAL A 172 6.74 -9.75 -6.67
CA VAL A 172 6.46 -10.04 -8.08
C VAL A 172 7.66 -9.71 -8.97
N LEU A 173 8.28 -8.54 -8.81
CA LEU A 173 9.47 -8.14 -9.58
C LEU A 173 10.61 -9.17 -9.44
N ASN A 174 10.79 -9.77 -8.26
CA ASN A 174 11.76 -10.84 -8.08
C ASN A 174 11.46 -12.07 -8.97
N GLU A 175 10.21 -12.50 -9.07
CA GLU A 175 9.84 -13.62 -9.94
C GLU A 175 9.89 -13.25 -11.44
N LEU A 176 9.51 -12.02 -11.80
CA LEU A 176 9.69 -11.53 -13.17
C LEU A 176 11.17 -11.47 -13.56
N PHE A 177 12.07 -11.21 -12.60
CA PHE A 177 13.51 -11.12 -12.87
C PHE A 177 14.08 -12.48 -13.19
N LYS A 178 13.68 -13.49 -12.41
CA LYS A 178 14.01 -14.89 -12.65
C LYS A 178 13.47 -15.36 -14.00
N PHE A 179 12.21 -15.02 -14.32
CA PHE A 179 11.60 -15.34 -15.61
C PHE A 179 12.39 -14.72 -16.78
N ASN A 180 12.67 -13.41 -16.73
CA ASN A 180 13.43 -12.72 -17.78
C ASN A 180 14.82 -13.33 -17.97
N SER A 181 15.48 -13.68 -16.86
CA SER A 181 16.81 -14.30 -16.91
C SER A 181 16.77 -15.70 -17.55
N ALA A 182 15.75 -16.50 -17.21
CA ALA A 182 15.61 -17.87 -17.70
C ALA A 182 15.15 -17.96 -19.17
N HIS A 183 14.28 -17.05 -19.62
CA HIS A 183 13.63 -17.11 -20.94
C HIS A 183 14.11 -16.03 -21.92
N SER A 184 15.18 -15.28 -21.61
CA SER A 184 15.66 -14.15 -22.43
C SER A 184 15.81 -14.43 -23.93
N THR A 185 16.23 -15.65 -24.30
CA THR A 185 16.36 -16.07 -25.71
C THR A 185 15.01 -16.42 -26.34
N GLU A 186 14.17 -17.21 -25.67
CA GLU A 186 12.83 -17.59 -26.14
C GLU A 186 11.92 -16.37 -26.31
N LEU A 187 12.12 -15.34 -25.47
CA LEU A 187 11.38 -14.09 -25.56
C LEU A 187 11.58 -13.42 -26.93
N ALA A 188 12.73 -13.59 -27.59
CA ALA A 188 12.97 -13.03 -28.92
C ALA A 188 12.06 -13.61 -30.02
N GLU A 189 11.38 -14.75 -29.79
CA GLU A 189 10.39 -15.32 -30.71
C GLU A 189 9.08 -14.53 -30.77
N PHE A 190 8.82 -13.65 -29.78
CA PHE A 190 7.62 -12.84 -29.72
C PHE A 190 7.87 -11.49 -30.40
N ASP A 191 7.41 -11.36 -31.64
CA ASP A 191 7.74 -10.24 -32.52
C ASP A 191 6.54 -9.39 -32.95
N ASN A 192 5.32 -9.82 -32.61
CA ASN A 192 4.09 -9.12 -32.96
C ASN A 192 3.09 -9.06 -31.77
N PRO A 193 3.05 -7.96 -31.00
CA PRO A 193 2.13 -7.81 -29.87
C PRO A 193 0.65 -7.70 -30.28
N LEU A 194 0.37 -7.41 -31.56
CA LEU A 194 -0.99 -7.33 -32.09
C LEU A 194 -1.54 -8.71 -32.47
N ASP A 195 -0.70 -9.74 -32.58
CA ASP A 195 -1.16 -11.11 -32.79
C ASP A 195 -1.65 -11.71 -31.47
N VAL A 196 -2.96 -11.92 -31.38
CA VAL A 196 -3.64 -12.52 -30.22
C VAL A 196 -3.06 -13.89 -29.85
N ARG A 197 -2.60 -14.69 -30.84
CA ARG A 197 -2.00 -16.00 -30.57
C ARG A 197 -0.65 -15.86 -29.89
N GLN A 198 0.18 -14.92 -30.34
CA GLN A 198 1.45 -14.62 -29.68
C GLN A 198 1.22 -14.08 -28.26
N ASN A 199 0.27 -13.17 -28.09
CA ASN A 199 -0.05 -12.59 -26.78
C ASN A 199 -0.52 -13.66 -25.78
N ASN A 200 -1.39 -14.57 -26.22
CA ASN A 200 -1.82 -15.70 -25.40
C ASN A 200 -0.69 -16.68 -25.08
N ARG A 201 0.17 -17.02 -26.06
CA ARG A 201 1.32 -17.90 -25.84
C ARG A 201 2.31 -17.27 -24.85
N PHE A 202 2.57 -15.97 -24.97
CA PHE A 202 3.40 -15.21 -24.04
C PHE A 202 2.81 -15.26 -22.63
N GLY A 203 1.54 -14.91 -22.48
CA GLY A 203 0.85 -14.92 -21.19
C GLY A 203 0.86 -16.29 -20.52
N GLN A 204 0.66 -17.37 -21.29
CA GLN A 204 0.74 -18.74 -20.76
C GLN A 204 2.16 -19.09 -20.30
N MET A 205 3.19 -18.73 -21.08
CA MET A 205 4.58 -18.97 -20.73
C MET A 205 4.96 -18.24 -19.44
N LEU A 206 4.63 -16.95 -19.36
CA LEU A 206 4.85 -16.10 -18.19
C LEU A 206 4.13 -16.65 -16.96
N LEU A 207 2.80 -16.83 -17.04
CA LEU A 207 1.99 -17.24 -15.88
C LEU A 207 2.33 -18.64 -15.39
N ARG A 208 2.73 -19.57 -16.28
CA ARG A 208 3.22 -20.90 -15.85
C ARG A 208 4.47 -20.80 -14.99
N ALA A 209 5.35 -19.84 -15.26
CA ALA A 209 6.58 -19.65 -14.50
C ALA A 209 6.33 -18.93 -13.17
N ILE A 210 5.55 -17.85 -13.17
CA ILE A 210 5.46 -16.95 -12.00
C ILE A 210 4.26 -17.22 -11.09
N ALA A 211 3.15 -17.74 -11.62
CA ALA A 211 1.93 -17.88 -10.80
C ALA A 211 2.07 -18.93 -9.68
N PRO A 212 2.71 -20.10 -9.88
CA PRO A 212 2.86 -21.09 -8.81
C PRO A 212 3.61 -20.58 -7.56
N PRO A 213 4.82 -19.98 -7.65
CA PRO A 213 5.49 -19.48 -6.47
C PRO A 213 4.75 -18.30 -5.82
N LEU A 214 4.13 -17.41 -6.62
CA LEU A 214 3.37 -16.27 -6.10
C LEU A 214 2.07 -16.71 -5.38
N ALA A 215 1.43 -17.79 -5.82
CA ALA A 215 0.27 -18.37 -5.14
C ALA A 215 0.62 -18.93 -3.75
N GLN A 216 1.85 -19.43 -3.55
CA GLN A 216 2.33 -19.85 -2.23
C GLN A 216 2.45 -18.67 -1.27
N GLU A 217 2.80 -17.49 -1.78
CA GLU A 217 2.83 -16.22 -1.05
C GLU A 217 1.44 -15.59 -0.86
N GLY A 218 0.36 -16.22 -1.36
CA GLY A 218 -1.01 -15.69 -1.23
C GLY A 218 -1.42 -14.68 -2.30
N LEU A 219 -0.65 -14.56 -3.38
CA LEU A 219 -0.93 -13.67 -4.51
C LEU A 219 -1.59 -14.41 -5.67
N ARG A 220 -2.49 -13.71 -6.37
CA ARG A 220 -2.95 -14.09 -7.71
C ARG A 220 -2.38 -13.10 -8.71
N VAL A 221 -1.88 -13.62 -9.83
CA VAL A 221 -1.36 -12.80 -10.93
C VAL A 221 -2.08 -13.08 -12.23
N THR A 222 -2.28 -12.04 -13.01
CA THR A 222 -2.82 -12.10 -14.37
C THR A 222 -1.92 -11.32 -15.32
N PHE A 223 -1.88 -11.78 -16.57
CA PHE A 223 -1.16 -11.11 -17.64
C PHE A 223 -2.14 -10.24 -18.44
N GLU A 224 -1.73 -9.00 -18.74
CA GLU A 224 -2.55 -8.07 -19.52
C GLU A 224 -2.15 -8.11 -21.00
N ARG A 225 -0.88 -7.81 -21.30
CA ARG A 225 -0.32 -7.78 -22.65
C ARG A 225 1.20 -7.67 -22.64
N PHE A 226 1.84 -8.02 -23.76
CA PHE A 226 3.21 -7.63 -24.07
C PHE A 226 3.25 -6.54 -25.14
N THR A 227 4.36 -5.80 -25.19
CA THR A 227 4.66 -4.70 -26.11
C THR A 227 6.08 -4.84 -26.65
N ILE A 228 6.37 -4.15 -27.75
CA ILE A 228 7.72 -4.08 -28.34
C ILE A 228 8.08 -2.60 -28.51
N GLU A 229 9.27 -2.23 -28.03
CA GLU A 229 9.89 -0.91 -28.15
C GLU A 229 11.20 -0.98 -28.96
#